data_AF-A0A948VZA7-F1
#
_entry.id   AF-A0A948VZA7-F1
#
_cell.length_a   1.000
_cell.length_b   1.000
_cell.length_c   1.000
_cell.angle_alpha   90.00
_cell.angle_beta   90.00
_cell.angle_gamma   90.00
#
_symmetry.space_group_name_H-M   'P 1'
#
loop_
_entity.id
_entity.type
_entity.pdbx_description
1 polymer ?
#
loop_
_entity_poly.entity_id
_entity_poly.type
_entity_poly.pdbx_seq_one_letter_code
_entity_poly.pdbx_strand_id
1 'polypeptide(L)'
;MRLADLMQRAGFVPDGAGDVSVTGFAIDHRKVAPGTVFGAFQGAAVNGEDFIAAAIEAGAVAIVARPEARVAGALHIADAQPRRAFAQLAAGFFA
;
A
#
# COMPACT_ATOMS: atom_id res chain seq x y z
N MET A 1 1.81 -7.69 -11.59
CA MET A 1 0.94 -8.65 -10.88
C MET A 1 -0.36 -7.94 -10.52
N ARG A 2 -1.54 -8.58 -10.49
CA ARG A 2 -2.78 -7.87 -10.10
C ARG A 2 -2.82 -7.67 -8.59
N LEU A 3 -3.27 -6.50 -8.14
CA LEU A 3 -3.41 -6.19 -6.72
C LEU A 3 -4.44 -7.12 -6.06
N ALA A 4 -5.54 -7.43 -6.75
CA ALA A 4 -6.55 -8.36 -6.26
C ALA A 4 -5.98 -9.73 -5.88
N ASP A 5 -5.05 -10.28 -6.68
CA ASP A 5 -4.40 -11.57 -6.41
C ASP A 5 -3.53 -11.51 -5.15
N LEU A 6 -2.78 -10.40 -4.99
CA LEU A 6 -1.95 -10.17 -3.81
C LEU A 6 -2.80 -10.05 -2.55
N MET A 7 -3.91 -9.29 -2.62
CA MET A 7 -4.86 -9.12 -1.52
C MET A 7 -5.46 -10.46 -1.09
N GLN A 8 -5.94 -11.28 -2.04
CA GLN A 8 -6.47 -12.60 -1.74
C GLN A 8 -5.44 -13.51 -1.06
N ARG A 9 -4.20 -13.55 -1.57
CA ARG A 9 -3.09 -14.33 -0.96
C ARG A 9 -2.77 -13.89 0.45
N ALA A 10 -2.85 -12.59 0.71
CA ALA A 10 -2.60 -12.00 2.03
C ALA A 10 -3.83 -12.05 2.96
N GLY A 11 -4.97 -12.58 2.52
CA GLY A 11 -6.19 -12.73 3.32
C GLY A 11 -7.09 -11.49 3.37
N PHE A 12 -6.94 -10.56 2.43
CA PHE A 12 -7.75 -9.36 2.29
C PHE A 12 -8.84 -9.53 1.22
N VAL A 13 -9.97 -8.84 1.41
CA VAL A 13 -11.04 -8.74 0.41
C VAL A 13 -10.59 -7.77 -0.70
N PRO A 14 -10.53 -8.17 -1.98
CA PRO A 14 -9.99 -7.35 -3.06
C PRO A 14 -10.99 -6.32 -3.62
N ASP A 15 -11.74 -5.64 -2.74
CA ASP A 15 -12.74 -4.66 -3.17
C ASP A 15 -12.07 -3.45 -3.84
N GLY A 16 -12.54 -3.07 -5.03
CA GLY A 16 -11.92 -2.01 -5.84
C GLY A 16 -10.51 -2.30 -6.40
N ALA A 17 -9.96 -3.50 -6.21
CA ALA A 17 -8.58 -3.85 -6.60
C ALA A 17 -8.45 -4.56 -7.97
N GLY A 18 -9.57 -4.77 -8.67
CA GLY A 18 -9.73 -5.71 -9.80
C GLY A 18 -8.57 -5.69 -10.80
N ASP A 19 -8.48 -4.65 -11.63
CA ASP A 19 -7.48 -4.58 -12.72
C ASP A 19 -6.24 -3.74 -12.34
N VAL A 20 -6.08 -3.40 -11.06
CA VAL A 20 -4.96 -2.60 -10.59
C VAL A 20 -3.67 -3.40 -10.71
N SER A 21 -2.73 -2.92 -11.52
CA SER A 21 -1.43 -3.56 -11.72
C SER A 21 -0.40 -3.04 -10.72
N VAL A 22 0.21 -3.98 -9.98
CA VAL A 22 1.31 -3.71 -9.07
C VAL A 22 2.64 -3.96 -9.77
N THR A 23 3.53 -2.97 -9.66
CA THR A 23 4.89 -2.97 -10.21
C THR A 23 5.97 -2.95 -9.13
N GLY A 24 5.62 -2.61 -7.89
CA GLY A 24 6.58 -2.60 -6.78
C GLY A 24 5.97 -2.25 -5.43
N PHE A 25 6.85 -2.19 -4.43
CA PHE A 25 6.53 -1.89 -3.03
C PHE A 25 7.53 -0.86 -2.49
N ALA A 26 7.05 0.13 -1.75
CA ALA A 26 7.91 1.13 -1.12
C ALA A 26 7.38 1.55 0.25
N ILE A 27 8.29 1.85 1.18
CA ILE A 27 7.99 2.48 2.48
C ILE A 27 8.60 3.88 2.59
N ASP A 28 9.31 4.31 1.54
CA ASP A 28 9.87 5.65 1.37
C ASP A 28 9.18 6.28 0.16
N HIS A 29 8.39 7.33 0.38
CA HIS A 29 7.59 7.98 -0.66
C HIS A 29 8.46 8.47 -1.84
N ARG A 30 9.74 8.79 -1.58
CA ARG A 30 10.71 9.23 -2.60
C ARG A 30 11.12 8.13 -3.57
N LYS A 31 10.81 6.87 -3.24
CA LYS A 31 11.07 5.69 -4.07
C LYS A 31 9.80 5.17 -4.74
N VAL A 32 8.67 5.85 -4.57
CA VAL A 32 7.42 5.49 -5.24
C VAL A 32 7.52 5.83 -6.72
N ALA A 33 6.96 4.94 -7.53
CA ALA A 33 6.82 5.05 -8.96
C ALA A 33 5.43 4.53 -9.35
N PRO A 34 4.96 4.80 -10.58
CA PRO A 34 3.66 4.30 -11.05
C PRO A 34 3.50 2.79 -10.85
N GLY A 35 2.40 2.40 -10.18
CA GLY A 35 2.09 0.99 -9.87
C GLY A 35 2.60 0.48 -8.53
N THR A 36 3.22 1.34 -7.70
CA THR A 36 3.75 0.94 -6.40
C THR A 36 2.67 0.85 -5.32
N VAL A 37 2.77 -0.15 -4.46
CA VAL A 37 2.06 -0.19 -3.17
C VAL A 37 2.92 0.52 -2.12
N PHE A 38 2.38 1.57 -1.51
CA PHE A 38 3.10 2.35 -0.50
C PHE A 38 2.68 1.97 0.93
N GLY A 39 3.66 1.69 1.79
CA GLY A 39 3.45 1.41 3.21
C GLY A 39 3.58 2.68 4.05
N ALA A 40 2.45 3.22 4.49
CA ALA A 40 2.38 4.43 5.31
C ALA A 40 2.24 4.06 6.78
N PHE A 41 3.37 4.03 7.51
CA PHE A 41 3.40 3.59 8.90
C PHE A 41 3.80 4.70 9.85
N GLN A 42 3.15 4.77 11.03
CA GLN A 42 3.68 5.58 12.13
C GLN A 42 5.02 5.03 12.61
N GLY A 43 6.07 5.85 12.52
CA GLY A 43 7.39 5.61 13.09
C GLY A 43 7.66 6.50 14.30
N ALA A 44 8.78 6.25 14.99
CA ALA A 44 9.16 7.02 16.17
C ALA A 44 9.67 8.43 15.83
N ALA A 45 10.33 8.60 14.68
CA ALA A 45 10.89 9.88 14.24
C ALA A 45 10.08 10.54 13.11
N VAL A 46 9.40 9.74 12.29
CA VAL A 46 8.67 10.19 11.09
C VAL A 46 7.37 9.42 11.00
N ASN A 47 6.27 10.12 10.74
CA ASN A 47 4.99 9.50 10.45
C ASN A 47 4.84 9.30 8.93
N GLY A 48 4.82 8.03 8.48
CA GLY A 48 4.66 7.70 7.07
C GLY A 48 3.29 8.09 6.50
N GLU A 49 2.27 8.23 7.35
CA GLU A 49 0.92 8.67 6.96
C GLU A 49 0.92 10.12 6.43
N ASP A 50 1.87 10.95 6.85
CA ASP A 50 2.01 12.34 6.38
C ASP A 50 2.42 12.41 4.90
N PHE A 51 2.97 11.33 4.35
CA PHE A 51 3.48 11.26 2.96
C PHE A 51 2.54 10.51 2.00
N ILE A 52 1.32 10.18 2.43
CA ILE A 52 0.34 9.48 1.59
C ILE A 52 0.05 10.29 0.32
N ALA A 53 -0.22 11.59 0.44
CA ALA A 53 -0.51 12.44 -0.72
C ALA A 53 0.65 12.44 -1.74
N ALA A 54 1.89 12.61 -1.26
CA ALA A 54 3.07 12.59 -2.11
C ALA A 54 3.29 11.22 -2.79
N ALA A 55 3.01 10.11 -2.10
CA ALA A 55 3.08 8.79 -2.69
C ALA A 55 2.03 8.60 -3.80
N ILE A 56 0.80 9.09 -3.59
CA ILE A 56 -0.27 9.01 -4.60
C ILE A 56 0.10 9.86 -5.83
N GLU A 57 0.61 11.08 -5.63
CA GLU A 57 1.10 11.93 -6.72
C GLU A 57 2.24 11.28 -7.51
N ALA A 58 3.11 10.52 -6.84
CA ALA A 58 4.18 9.75 -7.47
C ALA A 58 3.69 8.46 -8.18
N GLY A 59 2.40 8.13 -8.10
CA GLY A 59 1.78 7.01 -8.80
C GLY A 59 1.57 5.75 -7.96
N ALA A 60 1.53 5.87 -6.62
CA ALA A 60 1.10 4.77 -5.77
C ALA A 60 -0.35 4.38 -6.10
N VAL A 61 -0.58 3.09 -6.36
CA VAL A 61 -1.91 2.56 -6.70
C VAL A 61 -2.69 2.08 -5.48
N ALA A 62 -1.97 1.79 -4.39
CA ALA A 62 -2.56 1.41 -3.12
C ALA A 62 -1.68 1.88 -1.96
N ILE A 63 -2.34 2.16 -0.84
CA ILE A 63 -1.73 2.62 0.41
C ILE A 63 -2.08 1.61 1.49
N VAL A 64 -1.06 1.05 2.14
CA VAL A 64 -1.22 0.23 3.34
C VAL A 64 -1.01 1.12 4.55
N ALA A 65 -2.07 1.34 5.32
CA ALA A 65 -2.06 2.20 6.49
C ALA A 65 -3.08 1.70 7.52
N ARG A 66 -3.21 2.42 8.64
CA ARG A 66 -4.23 2.10 9.64
C ARG A 66 -5.62 2.56 9.17
N PRO A 67 -6.70 1.99 9.72
CA PRO A 67 -8.07 2.37 9.36
C PRO A 67 -8.37 3.86 9.46
N GLU A 68 -7.71 4.57 10.38
CA GLU A 68 -7.90 6.01 10.62
C GLU A 68 -7.17 6.89 9.59
N ALA A 69 -6.27 6.32 8.79
CA ALA A 69 -5.52 7.08 7.79
C ALA A 69 -6.44 7.60 6.68
N ARG A 70 -6.22 8.85 6.28
CA ARG A 70 -6.96 9.46 5.17
C ARG A 70 -6.24 9.19 3.86
N VAL A 71 -6.85 8.34 3.04
CA VAL A 71 -6.36 8.00 1.70
C VAL A 71 -7.40 8.47 0.68
N ALA A 72 -7.02 9.37 -0.22
CA ALA A 72 -7.86 9.85 -1.31
C ALA A 72 -7.07 9.79 -2.62
N GLY A 73 -7.64 9.16 -3.65
CA GLY A 73 -6.99 9.01 -4.96
C GLY A 73 -6.21 7.71 -5.18
N ALA A 74 -6.19 6.80 -4.19
CA ALA A 74 -5.65 5.45 -4.31
C ALA A 74 -6.46 4.46 -3.46
N LEU A 75 -6.26 3.16 -3.66
CA LEU A 75 -6.91 2.14 -2.84
C LEU A 75 -6.35 2.16 -1.41
N HIS A 76 -7.21 2.19 -0.40
CA HIS A 76 -6.80 2.07 0.99
C HIS A 76 -6.88 0.61 1.45
N ILE A 77 -5.72 0.02 1.74
CA ILE A 77 -5.62 -1.28 2.41
C ILE A 77 -5.44 -1.01 3.90
N ALA A 78 -6.56 -0.92 4.61
CA ALA A 78 -6.60 -0.62 6.04
C ALA A 78 -6.36 -1.89 6.89
N ASP A 79 -5.41 -1.82 7.82
CA ASP A 79 -5.18 -2.87 8.83
C ASP A 79 -4.68 -2.24 10.14
N ALA A 80 -5.11 -2.76 11.30
CA ALA A 80 -4.63 -2.30 12.60
C ALA A 80 -3.11 -2.51 12.79
N GLN A 81 -2.51 -3.42 12.02
CA GLN A 81 -1.09 -3.75 11.97
C GLN A 81 -0.55 -3.57 10.53
N PRO A 82 -0.46 -2.33 10.02
CA PRO A 82 -0.19 -2.07 8.60
C PRO A 82 1.18 -2.58 8.13
N ARG A 83 2.18 -2.63 9.02
CA ARG A 83 3.50 -3.24 8.72
C ARG A 83 3.38 -4.73 8.40
N ARG A 84 2.53 -5.46 9.13
CA ARG A 84 2.29 -6.90 8.92
C ARG A 84 1.54 -7.11 7.60
N ALA A 85 0.47 -6.35 7.37
CA ALA A 85 -0.30 -6.39 6.14
C ALA A 85 0.59 -6.14 4.90
N PHE A 86 1.41 -5.08 4.95
CA PHE A 86 2.35 -4.75 3.88
C PHE A 86 3.34 -5.89 3.61
N ALA A 87 3.92 -6.49 4.65
CA ALA A 87 4.85 -7.61 4.51
C ALA A 87 4.20 -8.84 3.86
N GLN A 88 2.94 -9.14 4.19
CA GLN A 88 2.19 -10.24 3.59
C GLN A 88 1.92 -10.01 2.09
N LEU A 89 1.53 -8.79 1.72
CA LEU A 89 1.33 -8.41 0.32
C LEU A 89 2.64 -8.46 -0.47
N ALA A 90 3.73 -7.92 0.10
CA ALA A 90 5.04 -7.92 -0.53
C ALA A 90 5.58 -9.34 -0.72
N ALA A 91 5.38 -10.23 0.27
CA ALA A 91 5.76 -11.63 0.18
C ALA A 91 5.08 -12.32 -1.02
N GLY A 92 3.80 -12.02 -1.29
CA GLY A 92 3.09 -12.56 -2.44
C GLY A 92 3.59 -12.05 -3.80
N PHE A 93 4.24 -10.88 -3.84
CA PHE A 93 4.78 -10.25 -5.05
C PHE A 93 6.19 -10.74 -5.39
N PHE A 94 7.03 -10.99 -4.39
CA PHE A 94 8.41 -11.46 -4.54
C PHE A 94 8.58 -12.98 -4.42
N ALA A 95 7.46 -13.72 -4.34
CA ALA A 95 7.43 -15.19 -4.30
C ALA A 95 7.74 -15.84 -5.65
#